data_AF-A0A166JHQ9-F1
#
_entry.id   AF-A0A166JHQ9-F1
#
_cell.length_a   1.000
_cell.length_b   1.000
_cell.length_c   1.000
_cell.angle_alpha   90.00
_cell.angle_beta   90.00
_cell.angle_gamma   90.00
#
_symmetry.space_group_name_H-M   'P 1'
#
loop_
_entity.id
_entity.type
_entity.pdbx_description
1 polymer ?
#
loop_
_entity_poly.entity_id
_entity_poly.type
_entity_poly.pdbx_seq_one_letter_code
_entity_poly.pdbx_strand_id
1 'polypeptide(L)'
;GWGLTNESKRVLGDSAHFQNGDCHHPHISMTDGKYDGKYLFINDKANSRVARIRLDIMKCDKITTIPNVQAIHGLRLQKVPHTKYVLCNAEFIIPHPNDGSSFDITGDNAFTMYNAVDAETMEVAWQVIVDGNLDNSDMDY
;
A
#
# COMPACT_ATOMS: atom_id res chain seq x y z
N GLY A 1 13.69 -18.52 6.75
CA GLY A 1 13.01 -18.82 5.49
C GLY A 1 11.66 -18.13 5.40
N TRP A 2 11.63 -16.80 5.53
CA TRP A 2 10.43 -16.02 5.21
C TRP A 2 10.02 -16.26 3.75
N GLY A 3 8.72 -16.44 3.48
CA GLY A 3 8.20 -16.91 2.19
C GLY A 3 8.12 -18.44 2.07
N LEU A 4 8.79 -19.17 2.96
CA LEU A 4 8.77 -20.64 2.97
C LEU A 4 8.01 -21.20 4.17
N THR A 5 8.15 -20.60 5.37
CA THR A 5 7.48 -21.10 6.57
C THR A 5 5.98 -20.86 6.55
N ASN A 6 5.22 -21.71 7.24
CA ASN A 6 3.76 -21.62 7.32
C ASN A 6 3.30 -20.27 7.92
N GLU A 7 4.03 -19.74 8.90
CA GLU A 7 3.73 -18.46 9.55
C GLU A 7 3.89 -17.31 8.55
N SER A 8 4.99 -17.29 7.79
CA SER A 8 5.21 -16.23 6.79
C SER A 8 4.25 -16.31 5.61
N LYS A 9 3.91 -17.52 5.15
CA LYS A 9 2.89 -17.74 4.12
C LYS A 9 1.51 -17.27 4.59
N ARG A 10 1.19 -17.45 5.87
CA ARG A 10 -0.04 -16.91 6.47
C ARG A 10 -0.08 -15.39 6.45
N VAL A 11 1.04 -14.72 6.74
CA VAL A 11 1.13 -13.24 6.67
C VAL A 11 1.03 -12.74 5.22
N LEU A 12 1.65 -13.45 4.26
CA LEU A 12 1.57 -13.14 2.83
C LEU A 12 0.17 -13.33 2.24
N GLY A 13 -0.65 -14.19 2.85
CA GLY A 13 -2.01 -14.49 2.40
C GLY A 13 -2.03 -14.95 0.94
N ASP A 14 -2.97 -14.41 0.17
CA ASP A 14 -3.11 -14.74 -1.25
C ASP A 14 -1.85 -14.43 -2.06
N SER A 15 -1.03 -13.47 -1.62
CA SER A 15 0.21 -13.08 -2.30
C SER A 15 1.39 -14.02 -2.07
N ALA A 16 1.22 -15.10 -1.30
CA ALA A 16 2.29 -16.05 -0.94
C ALA A 16 2.91 -16.79 -2.14
N HIS A 17 2.25 -16.78 -3.30
CA HIS A 17 2.76 -17.38 -4.53
C HIS A 17 3.76 -16.49 -5.27
N PHE A 18 3.77 -15.17 -5.02
CA PHE A 18 4.78 -14.27 -5.58
C PHE A 18 6.13 -14.50 -4.90
N GLN A 19 7.18 -14.61 -5.71
CA GLN A 19 8.56 -14.79 -5.23
C GLN A 19 9.38 -13.51 -5.28
N ASN A 20 8.79 -12.42 -5.77
CA ASN A 20 9.41 -11.11 -5.88
C ASN A 20 8.57 -10.03 -5.18
N GLY A 21 9.21 -8.88 -5.02
CA GLY A 21 8.62 -7.60 -4.66
C GLY A 21 9.64 -6.51 -4.96
N ASP A 22 9.16 -5.28 -5.08
CA ASP A 22 9.97 -4.10 -5.29
C ASP A 22 9.57 -3.03 -4.28
N CYS A 23 10.35 -2.94 -3.20
CA CYS A 23 10.06 -2.09 -2.05
C CYS A 23 10.56 -0.66 -2.26
N HIS A 24 9.72 0.35 -1.98
CA HIS A 24 10.08 1.75 -2.26
C HIS A 24 10.21 2.64 -1.02
N HIS A 25 9.11 2.91 -0.32
CA HIS A 25 9.04 4.02 0.64
C HIS A 25 8.81 3.55 2.08
N PRO A 26 9.87 3.25 2.86
CA PRO A 26 9.74 2.88 4.26
C PRO A 26 9.49 4.11 5.16
N HIS A 27 8.43 4.07 5.96
CA HIS A 27 8.09 5.14 6.92
C HIS A 27 7.64 4.58 8.27
N ILE A 28 8.03 5.26 9.36
CA ILE A 28 7.72 4.85 10.74
C ILE A 28 6.50 5.61 11.27
N SER A 29 5.59 4.91 11.95
CA SER A 29 4.41 5.49 12.59
C SER A 29 4.74 6.65 13.51
N MET A 30 3.81 7.60 13.58
CA MET A 30 3.94 8.84 14.34
C MET A 30 2.78 9.04 15.29
N THR A 31 3.07 9.74 16.38
CA THR A 31 2.11 10.39 17.26
C THR A 31 2.51 11.85 17.41
N ASP A 32 1.59 12.78 17.15
CA ASP A 32 1.83 14.22 17.18
C ASP A 32 3.09 14.64 16.40
N GLY A 33 3.22 14.12 15.18
CA GLY A 33 4.34 14.40 14.27
C GLY A 33 5.71 13.87 14.70
N LYS A 34 5.76 12.99 15.70
CA LYS A 34 7.00 12.39 16.22
C LYS A 34 6.94 10.88 16.06
N TYR A 35 8.03 10.25 15.64
CA TYR A 35 8.08 8.79 15.53
C TYR A 35 7.80 8.13 16.88
N ASP A 36 6.83 7.21 16.90
CA ASP A 36 6.45 6.47 18.11
C ASP A 36 7.14 5.10 18.21
N GLY A 37 7.78 4.65 17.13
CA GLY A 37 8.55 3.40 17.10
C GLY A 37 7.70 2.13 17.15
N LYS A 38 6.39 2.22 16.86
CA LYS A 38 5.49 1.05 16.88
C LYS A 38 5.58 0.22 15.59
N TYR A 39 5.43 0.88 14.45
CA TYR A 39 5.36 0.24 13.14
C TYR A 39 6.27 0.93 12.12
N LEU A 40 6.75 0.15 11.15
CA LEU A 40 7.22 0.65 9.87
C LEU A 40 6.30 0.12 8.78
N PHE A 41 5.91 0.99 7.85
CA PHE A 41 5.13 0.63 6.68
C PHE A 41 5.99 0.74 5.43
N ILE A 42 5.78 -0.16 4.48
CA ILE A 42 6.49 -0.18 3.20
C ILE A 42 5.59 -0.74 2.12
N ASN A 43 5.66 -0.18 0.92
CA ASN A 43 4.93 -0.66 -0.24
C ASN A 43 5.76 -1.63 -1.09
N ASP A 44 5.07 -2.42 -1.91
CA ASP A 44 5.60 -3.18 -3.03
C ASP A 44 4.95 -2.69 -4.33
N LYS A 45 5.74 -2.06 -5.20
CA LYS A 45 5.27 -1.58 -6.50
C LYS A 45 5.02 -2.71 -7.48
N ALA A 46 5.83 -3.77 -7.44
CA ALA A 46 5.74 -4.84 -8.43
C ALA A 46 4.40 -5.58 -8.37
N ASN A 47 3.82 -5.75 -7.19
CA ASN A 47 2.58 -6.53 -7.00
C ASN A 47 1.48 -5.79 -6.23
N SER A 48 1.54 -4.45 -6.18
CA SER A 48 0.53 -3.58 -5.55
C SER A 48 0.20 -3.93 -4.09
N ARG A 49 1.21 -4.05 -3.23
CA ARG A 49 1.01 -4.40 -1.81
C ARG A 49 1.48 -3.31 -0.87
N VAL A 50 0.92 -3.27 0.33
CA VAL A 50 1.43 -2.53 1.49
C VAL A 50 1.67 -3.51 2.63
N ALA A 51 2.85 -3.44 3.23
CA ALA A 51 3.26 -4.30 4.34
C ALA A 51 3.50 -3.46 5.60
N ARG A 52 3.20 -4.05 6.76
CA ARG A 52 3.53 -3.50 8.08
C ARG A 52 4.56 -4.38 8.76
N ILE A 53 5.57 -3.72 9.32
CA ILE A 53 6.63 -4.30 10.11
C ILE A 53 6.45 -3.83 11.55
N ARG A 54 6.33 -4.79 12.46
CA ARG A 54 6.37 -4.55 13.89
C ARG A 54 7.82 -4.30 14.31
N LEU A 55 8.07 -3.14 14.91
CA LEU A 55 9.42 -2.72 15.28
C LEU A 55 9.93 -3.35 16.59
N ASP A 56 9.03 -3.86 17.43
CA ASP A 56 9.41 -4.58 18.66
C ASP A 56 10.04 -5.95 18.39
N ILE A 57 9.61 -6.62 17.31
CA ILE A 57 10.15 -7.92 16.87
C ILE A 57 10.93 -7.86 15.55
N MET A 58 10.94 -6.70 14.88
CA MET A 58 11.56 -6.47 13.56
C MET A 58 11.15 -7.52 12.52
N LYS A 59 9.83 -7.74 12.40
CA LYS A 59 9.22 -8.67 11.43
C LYS A 59 7.96 -8.09 10.82
N CYS A 60 7.72 -8.43 9.56
CA CYS A 60 6.46 -8.18 8.89
C CYS A 60 5.36 -9.00 9.58
N ASP A 61 4.27 -8.33 9.97
CA ASP A 61 3.13 -8.96 10.64
C ASP A 61 1.84 -8.91 9.82
N LYS A 62 1.77 -8.01 8.83
CA LYS A 62 0.61 -7.82 7.95
C LYS A 62 1.04 -7.42 6.55
N ILE A 63 0.33 -7.93 5.54
CA ILE A 63 0.43 -7.52 4.13
C ILE A 63 -0.99 -7.38 3.57
N THR A 64 -1.20 -6.32 2.80
CA THR A 64 -2.47 -6.01 2.14
C THR A 64 -2.22 -5.76 0.67
N THR A 65 -2.85 -6.55 -0.20
CA THR A 65 -2.90 -6.25 -1.64
C THR A 65 -3.96 -5.17 -1.85
N ILE A 66 -3.57 -4.05 -2.45
CA ILE A 66 -4.51 -2.94 -2.70
C ILE A 66 -5.35 -3.30 -3.93
N PRO A 67 -6.69 -3.35 -3.82
CA PRO A 67 -7.55 -3.76 -4.91
C PRO A 67 -7.67 -2.65 -5.96
N ASN A 68 -8.09 -3.04 -7.17
CA ASN A 68 -8.46 -2.13 -8.26
C ASN A 68 -7.34 -1.19 -8.75
N VAL A 69 -6.07 -1.51 -8.46
CA VAL A 69 -4.93 -0.65 -8.80
C VAL A 69 -3.72 -1.46 -9.27
N GLN A 70 -2.81 -0.78 -9.98
CA GLN A 70 -1.50 -1.31 -10.33
C GLN A 70 -0.39 -0.36 -9.88
N ALA A 71 0.70 -0.95 -9.38
CA ALA A 71 1.93 -0.27 -9.00
C ALA A 71 1.78 0.74 -7.85
N ILE A 72 1.70 0.24 -6.60
CA ILE A 72 1.79 1.15 -5.45
C ILE A 72 3.20 1.75 -5.39
N HIS A 73 3.33 3.06 -5.61
CA HIS A 73 4.61 3.77 -5.62
C HIS A 73 4.77 4.64 -4.37
N GLY A 74 4.37 5.91 -4.41
CA GLY A 74 4.41 6.81 -3.26
C GLY A 74 3.70 6.22 -2.05
N LEU A 75 4.35 6.25 -0.88
CA LEU A 75 3.73 5.89 0.39
C LEU A 75 4.23 6.84 1.47
N ARG A 76 3.31 7.42 2.24
CA ARG A 76 3.60 8.22 3.44
C ARG A 76 2.53 7.98 4.50
N LEU A 77 2.80 8.51 5.69
CA LEU A 77 1.96 8.32 6.86
C LEU A 77 1.37 9.65 7.29
N GLN A 78 0.12 9.62 7.71
CA GLN A 78 -0.47 10.72 8.46
C GLN A 78 0.37 11.01 9.71
N LYS A 79 0.73 12.29 9.91
CA LYS A 79 1.62 12.71 11.01
C LYS A 79 0.85 13.07 12.28
N VAL A 80 -0.31 13.73 12.13
CA VAL A 80 -1.09 14.31 13.23
C VAL A 80 -2.56 13.86 13.10
N PRO A 81 -3.27 13.57 14.22
CA PRO A 81 -2.78 13.50 15.59
C PRO A 81 -1.95 12.24 15.87
N HIS A 82 -2.09 11.21 15.04
CA HIS A 82 -1.27 10.02 15.00
C HIS A 82 -1.42 9.38 13.62
N THR A 83 -0.58 8.41 13.29
CA THR A 83 -0.72 7.61 12.06
C THR A 83 -1.96 6.74 12.15
N LYS A 84 -3.12 7.32 11.83
CA LYS A 84 -4.36 6.58 11.63
C LYS A 84 -4.41 5.96 10.25
N TYR A 85 -3.93 6.68 9.23
CA TYR A 85 -3.86 6.20 7.86
C TYR A 85 -2.43 6.11 7.31
N VAL A 86 -2.18 5.02 6.60
CA VAL A 86 -1.11 4.87 5.63
C VAL A 86 -1.67 5.27 4.28
N LEU A 87 -1.04 6.25 3.63
CA LEU A 87 -1.52 6.79 2.38
C LEU A 87 -0.57 6.41 1.27
N CYS A 88 -1.12 5.84 0.19
CA CYS A 88 -0.30 5.35 -0.90
C CYS A 88 -0.93 5.55 -2.29
N ASN A 89 -0.06 5.78 -3.26
CA ASN A 89 -0.41 6.08 -4.64
C ASN A 89 -0.33 4.83 -5.49
N ALA A 90 -1.32 4.60 -6.34
CA ALA A 90 -1.16 3.73 -7.49
C ALA A 90 -0.65 4.53 -8.70
N GLU A 91 0.43 4.08 -9.32
CA GLU A 91 1.11 4.87 -10.36
C GLU A 91 0.53 4.68 -11.75
N PHE A 92 -0.02 3.50 -12.04
CA PHE A 92 -0.49 3.18 -13.38
C PHE A 92 -2.00 3.37 -13.51
N ILE A 93 -2.40 4.02 -14.60
CA ILE A 93 -3.79 4.12 -15.04
C ILE A 93 -4.21 2.77 -15.61
N ILE A 94 -5.34 2.24 -15.15
CA ILE A 94 -5.93 1.00 -15.65
C ILE A 94 -7.42 1.18 -15.92
N PRO A 95 -8.04 0.34 -16.78
CA PRO A 95 -9.49 0.33 -16.96
C PRO A 95 -10.24 -0.19 -15.72
N HIS A 96 -11.46 0.29 -15.52
CA HIS A 96 -12.39 -0.21 -14.49
C HIS A 96 -13.76 -0.48 -15.14
N PRO A 97 -14.24 -1.75 -15.20
CA PRO A 97 -13.52 -2.97 -14.82
C PRO A 97 -12.32 -3.27 -15.73
N ASN A 98 -11.30 -3.94 -15.18
CA ASN A 98 -10.13 -4.42 -15.93
C ASN A 98 -10.32 -5.90 -16.35
N ASP A 99 -11.31 -6.17 -17.19
CA ASP A 99 -11.72 -7.53 -17.59
C ASP A 99 -11.22 -7.95 -18.98
N GLY A 100 -10.41 -7.10 -19.64
CA GLY A 100 -9.88 -7.34 -20.98
C GLY A 100 -10.84 -6.98 -22.12
N SER A 101 -12.01 -6.41 -21.83
CA SER A 101 -12.94 -5.91 -22.87
C SER A 101 -12.48 -4.59 -23.51
N SER A 102 -11.68 -3.80 -22.79
CA SER A 102 -11.07 -2.57 -23.28
C SER A 102 -9.63 -2.40 -22.76
N PHE A 103 -8.79 -1.76 -23.57
CA PHE A 103 -7.41 -1.39 -23.24
C PHE A 103 -7.15 0.11 -23.44
N ASP A 104 -8.21 0.89 -23.68
CA ASP A 104 -8.08 2.33 -23.87
C ASP A 104 -7.82 3.02 -22.52
N ILE A 105 -6.61 3.54 -22.35
CA ILE A 105 -6.18 4.25 -21.15
C ILE A 105 -6.59 5.74 -21.15
N THR A 106 -7.24 6.21 -22.21
CA THR A 106 -7.72 7.59 -22.36
C THR A 106 -9.24 7.72 -22.20
N GLY A 107 -9.95 6.59 -22.07
CA GLY A 107 -11.39 6.58 -21.87
C GLY A 107 -11.80 6.95 -20.45
N ASP A 108 -13.06 7.37 -20.29
CA ASP A 108 -13.63 7.85 -19.02
C ASP A 108 -13.58 6.82 -17.87
N ASN A 109 -13.43 5.53 -18.19
CA ASN A 109 -13.35 4.44 -17.22
C ASN A 109 -11.91 3.99 -16.93
N ALA A 110 -10.89 4.71 -17.41
CA ALA A 110 -9.50 4.43 -17.14
C ALA A 110 -8.91 5.49 -16.21
N PHE A 111 -8.58 5.09 -14.99
CA PHE A 111 -8.05 6.00 -13.98
C PHE A 111 -7.07 5.29 -13.04
N THR A 112 -6.42 6.07 -12.18
CA THR A 112 -5.71 5.55 -11.01
C THR A 112 -6.39 6.04 -9.73
N MET A 113 -5.93 5.57 -8.58
CA MET A 113 -6.51 5.91 -7.28
C MET A 113 -5.46 6.23 -6.22
N TYR A 114 -5.78 7.23 -5.41
CA TYR A 114 -5.17 7.48 -4.11
C TYR A 114 -5.80 6.55 -3.07
N ASN A 115 -5.00 5.94 -2.21
CA ASN A 115 -5.46 4.86 -1.33
C ASN A 115 -5.13 5.20 0.13
N ALA A 116 -6.09 4.94 1.02
CA ALA A 116 -5.86 4.95 2.45
C ALA A 116 -6.03 3.56 3.04
N VAL A 117 -5.03 3.12 3.79
CA VAL A 117 -5.05 1.89 4.58
C VAL A 117 -5.09 2.30 6.05
N ASP A 118 -6.01 1.74 6.82
CA ASP A 118 -6.03 1.91 8.27
C ASP A 118 -4.76 1.26 8.87
N ALA A 119 -3.96 2.05 9.58
CA ALA A 119 -2.63 1.64 10.03
C ALA A 119 -2.66 0.51 11.08
N GLU A 120 -3.76 0.39 11.84
CA GLU A 120 -3.91 -0.59 12.92
C GLU A 120 -4.52 -1.90 12.40
N THR A 121 -5.57 -1.82 11.57
CA THR A 121 -6.21 -3.03 11.01
C THR A 121 -5.48 -3.57 9.79
N MET A 122 -4.75 -2.71 9.07
CA MET A 122 -4.17 -2.96 7.74
C MET A 122 -5.21 -3.21 6.65
N GLU A 123 -6.45 -2.77 6.84
CA GLU A 123 -7.51 -2.84 5.82
C GLU A 123 -7.57 -1.55 5.00
N VAL A 124 -7.93 -1.66 3.72
CA VAL A 124 -8.18 -0.50 2.87
C VAL A 124 -9.43 0.23 3.41
N ALA A 125 -9.25 1.46 3.88
CA ALA A 125 -10.32 2.26 4.46
C ALA A 125 -11.15 2.94 3.38
N TRP A 126 -10.50 3.50 2.35
CA TRP A 126 -11.13 4.17 1.22
C TRP A 126 -10.14 4.40 0.09
N GLN A 127 -10.66 4.68 -1.11
CA GLN A 127 -9.91 5.03 -2.32
C GLN A 127 -10.53 6.28 -2.97
N VAL A 128 -9.72 7.10 -3.64
CA VAL A 128 -10.15 8.31 -4.34
C VAL A 128 -9.65 8.25 -5.79
N ILE A 129 -10.59 8.29 -6.74
CA ILE A 129 -10.30 8.42 -8.17
C ILE A 129 -9.76 9.82 -8.45
N VAL A 130 -8.74 9.91 -9.30
CA VAL A 130 -8.11 11.17 -9.70
C VAL A 130 -7.92 11.25 -11.20
N ASP A 131 -7.90 12.48 -11.72
CA ASP A 131 -7.39 12.75 -13.07
C ASP A 131 -5.86 12.67 -13.09
N GLY A 132 -5.31 12.17 -14.20
CA GLY A 132 -3.87 11.94 -14.35
C GLY A 132 -3.39 10.71 -13.56
N ASN A 133 -2.07 10.57 -13.43
CA ASN A 133 -1.46 9.53 -12.61
C ASN A 133 -0.99 10.08 -11.25
N LEU A 134 -0.49 9.19 -10.39
CA LEU A 134 0.05 9.55 -9.09
C LEU A 134 1.48 9.02 -8.94
N ASP A 135 2.36 9.82 -8.35
CA ASP A 135 3.77 9.47 -8.18
C ASP A 135 4.10 9.34 -6.68
N ASN A 136 4.59 10.42 -6.07
CA ASN A 136 4.86 10.50 -4.63
C ASN A 136 3.68 11.10 -3.84
N SER A 137 3.68 10.89 -2.53
CA SER A 137 2.71 11.47 -1.59
C SER A 137 3.43 11.93 -0.32
N ASP A 138 2.85 12.90 0.38
CA ASP A 138 3.09 13.19 1.80
C ASP A 138 1.76 13.65 2.41
N MET A 139 1.62 13.56 3.73
CA MET A 139 0.43 14.05 4.41
C MET A 139 0.76 14.46 5.83
N ASP A 140 0.31 15.65 6.23
CA ASP A 140 0.50 16.14 7.60
C ASP A 140 -0.67 15.76 8.52
N TYR A 141 -1.91 15.80 8.01
CA TYR A 141 -3.15 15.70 8.81
C TYR A 141 -4.03 14.49 8.51
#